data_AF-A0A512D1Y5-F1
#
_entry.id   AF-A0A512D1Y5-F1
#
_cell.length_a   1.000
_cell.length_b   1.000
_cell.length_c   1.000
_cell.angle_alpha   90.00
_cell.angle_beta   90.00
_cell.angle_gamma   90.00
#
_symmetry.space_group_name_H-M   'P 1'
#
loop_
_entity.id
_entity.type
_entity.pdbx_description
1 polymer ?
#
loop_
_entity_poly.entity_id
_entity_poly.type
_entity_poly.pdbx_seq_one_letter_code
_entity_poly.pdbx_strand_id
1 'polypeptide(L)'
;MIATVSSLYIYPDSDAPGQELDSVAITETGPEGNRAKKHAVHLVSVDDYVESHPKANIVLDMDSSGLDKLVGRVVRLGGCTLEITQAPSQCAGVYARVVEPGEVSVDDALLVAEPE
;
A
#
# COMPACT_ATOMS: atom_id res chain seq x y z
N MET A 1 -7.12 3.45 14.65
CA MET A 1 -5.89 3.80 13.92
C MET A 1 -4.81 2.85 14.39
N ILE A 2 -4.13 2.18 13.46
CA ILE A 2 -3.05 1.23 13.79
C ILE A 2 -1.70 1.55 13.12
N ALA A 3 -1.69 2.42 12.12
CA ALA A 3 -0.52 2.90 11.39
C ALA A 3 -0.87 4.22 10.66
N THR A 4 0.13 4.88 10.08
CA THR A 4 -0.04 6.03 9.16
C THR A 4 0.75 5.80 7.87
N VAL A 5 0.35 6.45 6.77
CA VAL A 5 1.12 6.47 5.52
C VAL A 5 2.36 7.33 5.72
N SER A 6 3.54 6.72 5.63
CA SER A 6 4.82 7.43 5.74
C SER A 6 5.29 7.97 4.39
N SER A 7 5.09 7.21 3.31
CA SER A 7 5.52 7.60 1.96
C SER A 7 4.64 6.92 0.91
N LEU A 8 4.51 7.57 -0.26
CA LEU A 8 3.79 7.06 -1.42
C LEU A 8 4.69 7.05 -2.64
N TYR A 9 4.61 5.97 -3.42
CA TYR A 9 5.40 5.81 -4.64
C TYR A 9 4.58 5.26 -5.81
N ILE A 10 4.90 5.76 -7.00
CA ILE A 10 4.51 5.14 -8.26
C ILE A 10 5.74 4.72 -9.06
N TYR A 11 5.56 3.68 -9.88
CA TYR A 11 6.58 3.16 -10.78
C TYR A 11 6.00 3.11 -12.19
N PRO A 12 6.07 4.22 -12.95
CA PRO A 12 5.53 4.27 -14.32
C PRO A 12 6.25 3.31 -15.27
N ASP A 13 7.55 3.09 -15.06
CA ASP A 13 8.40 2.22 -15.85
C ASP A 13 9.08 1.14 -14.99
N SER A 14 9.33 -0.05 -15.57
CA SER A 14 9.94 -1.18 -14.85
C SER A 14 11.33 -0.89 -14.32
N ASP A 15 12.10 -0.10 -15.06
CA ASP A 15 13.53 0.13 -14.81
C ASP A 15 13.79 1.52 -14.22
N ALA A 16 12.77 2.36 -14.15
CA ALA A 16 12.86 3.66 -13.49
C ALA A 16 12.90 3.52 -11.95
N PRO A 17 13.53 4.50 -11.26
CA PRO A 17 13.33 4.67 -9.84
C PRO A 17 11.86 5.00 -9.53
N GLY A 18 11.45 4.75 -8.29
CA GLY A 18 10.13 5.17 -7.83
C GLY A 18 10.01 6.69 -7.82
N GLN A 19 8.83 7.19 -8.19
CA GLN A 19 8.48 8.60 -8.04
C GLN A 19 7.71 8.74 -6.73
N GLU A 20 8.27 9.51 -5.80
CA GLU A 20 7.63 9.83 -4.53
C GLU A 20 6.54 10.89 -4.73
N LEU A 21 5.43 10.76 -4.01
CA LEU A 21 4.27 11.65 -4.09
C LEU A 21 3.76 12.01 -2.69
N ASP A 22 3.20 13.20 -2.55
CA ASP A 22 2.49 13.60 -1.31
C ASP A 22 1.07 13.01 -1.26
N SER A 23 0.44 12.82 -2.43
CA SER A 23 -0.86 12.16 -2.57
C SER A 23 -1.01 11.51 -3.96
N VAL A 24 -1.89 10.52 -4.04
CA VAL A 24 -2.21 9.82 -5.30
C VAL A 24 -3.63 9.27 -5.30
N ALA A 25 -4.30 9.34 -6.45
CA ALA A 25 -5.57 8.67 -6.67
C ALA A 25 -5.35 7.16 -6.83
N ILE A 26 -5.97 6.36 -5.97
CA ILE A 26 -6.01 4.89 -6.12
C ILE A 26 -7.23 4.53 -6.97
N THR A 27 -6.98 4.05 -8.18
CA THR A 27 -8.01 3.54 -9.10
C THR A 27 -8.26 2.05 -8.85
N GLU A 28 -9.27 1.46 -9.51
CA GLU A 28 -9.57 0.03 -9.41
C GLU A 28 -8.36 -0.89 -9.70
N THR A 29 -7.41 -0.41 -10.51
CA THR A 29 -6.25 -1.20 -10.95
C THR A 29 -4.93 -0.79 -10.28
N GLY A 30 -4.97 0.18 -9.37
CA GLY A 30 -3.81 0.69 -8.64
C GLY A 30 -3.67 2.21 -8.68
N PRO A 31 -2.57 2.76 -8.17
CA PRO A 31 -2.33 4.20 -8.15
C PRO A 31 -2.26 4.79 -9.56
N GLU A 32 -2.83 5.97 -9.76
CA GLU A 32 -2.75 6.70 -11.03
C GLU A 32 -1.28 6.95 -11.42
N GLY A 33 -0.95 6.73 -12.70
CA GLY A 33 0.41 6.83 -13.20
C GLY A 33 1.33 5.66 -12.86
N ASN A 34 0.91 4.73 -11.98
CA ASN A 34 1.67 3.51 -11.72
C ASN A 34 1.45 2.50 -12.85
N ARG A 35 2.52 1.79 -13.24
CA ARG A 35 2.40 0.69 -14.20
C ARG A 35 1.50 -0.41 -13.64
N ALA A 36 0.48 -0.80 -14.42
CA ALA A 36 -0.39 -1.91 -14.07
C ALA A 36 0.41 -3.21 -13.84
N LYS A 37 0.13 -3.87 -12.72
CA LYS A 37 0.68 -5.18 -12.34
C LYS A 37 -0.45 -6.14 -12.01
N LYS A 38 -0.11 -7.41 -11.76
CA LYS A 38 -1.06 -8.45 -11.34
C LYS A 38 -1.83 -8.07 -10.07
N HIS A 39 -1.17 -7.37 -9.15
CA HIS A 39 -1.76 -6.89 -7.90
C HIS A 39 -1.83 -5.36 -7.95
N ALA A 40 -2.98 -4.81 -7.56
CA ALA A 40 -3.30 -3.40 -7.75
C ALA A 40 -2.43 -2.50 -6.85
N VAL A 41 -2.25 -2.87 -5.59
CA VAL A 41 -1.50 -2.09 -4.60
C VAL A 41 -0.54 -3.01 -3.84
N HIS A 42 0.69 -2.53 -3.61
CA HIS A 42 1.68 -3.17 -2.73
C HIS A 42 1.96 -2.24 -1.56
N LEU A 43 1.80 -2.74 -0.34
CA LEU A 43 2.06 -2.04 0.92
C LEU A 43 3.23 -2.70 1.65
N VAL A 44 4.08 -1.91 2.29
CA VAL A 44 5.22 -2.38 3.10
C VAL A 44 5.31 -1.57 4.40
N SER A 45 5.98 -2.11 5.41
CA SER A 45 6.38 -1.33 6.58
C SER A 45 7.56 -0.42 6.27
N VAL A 46 7.79 0.61 7.09
CA VAL A 46 9.01 1.42 7.04
C VAL A 46 10.27 0.56 7.20
N ASP A 47 10.25 -0.42 8.10
CA ASP A 47 11.39 -1.32 8.33
C ASP A 47 11.75 -2.12 7.08
N ASP A 48 10.75 -2.75 6.45
CA ASP A 48 10.93 -3.52 5.21
C ASP A 48 11.43 -2.64 4.06
N TYR A 49 10.95 -1.39 4.03
CA TYR A 49 11.36 -0.42 3.03
C TYR A 49 12.83 -0.02 3.18
N VAL A 50 13.26 0.30 4.41
CA VAL A 50 14.65 0.64 4.72
C VAL A 50 15.58 -0.55 4.44
N GLU A 51 15.15 -1.77 4.77
CA GLU A 51 15.98 -2.97 4.58
C GLU A 51 16.22 -3.29 3.11
N SER A 52 15.17 -3.27 2.28
CA SER A 52 15.20 -3.89 0.95
C SER A 52 14.80 -2.98 -0.20
N HIS A 53 14.29 -1.78 0.08
CA HIS A 53 13.78 -0.81 -0.90
C HIS A 53 12.90 -1.45 -1.98
N PRO A 54 11.85 -2.20 -1.59
CA PRO A 54 10.98 -2.87 -2.53
C PRO A 54 10.20 -1.85 -3.37
N LYS A 55 9.80 -2.23 -4.58
CA LYS A 55 8.95 -1.39 -5.45
C LYS A 55 7.48 -1.42 -5.01
N ALA A 56 7.23 -0.90 -3.80
CA ALA A 56 5.93 -0.83 -3.15
C ALA A 56 5.29 0.55 -3.28
N ASN A 57 3.96 0.62 -3.33
CA ASN A 57 3.24 1.86 -3.55
C ASN A 57 3.00 2.67 -2.27
N ILE A 58 2.81 1.98 -1.15
CA ILE A 58 2.47 2.60 0.13
C ILE A 58 3.44 2.07 1.18
N VAL A 59 4.13 2.97 1.87
CA VAL A 59 4.96 2.65 3.03
C VAL A 59 4.19 3.09 4.28
N LEU A 60 4.05 2.18 5.24
CA LEU A 60 3.29 2.39 6.47
C LEU A 60 4.23 2.48 7.67
N ASP A 61 4.00 3.46 8.53
CA ASP A 61 4.66 3.59 9.83
C ASP A 61 4.05 2.58 10.83
N MET A 62 4.55 1.35 10.78
CA MET A 62 4.21 0.24 11.66
C MET A 62 5.23 -0.91 11.50
N ASP A 63 5.22 -1.87 12.41
CA ASP A 63 6.02 -3.08 12.28
C ASP A 63 5.51 -4.00 11.14
N SER A 64 6.44 -4.66 10.44
CA SER A 64 6.14 -5.67 9.40
C SER A 64 5.20 -6.77 9.89
N SER A 65 5.44 -7.29 11.11
CA SER A 65 4.59 -8.31 11.72
C SER A 65 3.15 -7.84 12.01
N GLY A 66 2.94 -6.53 12.16
CA GLY A 66 1.62 -5.94 12.28
C GLY A 66 0.90 -5.90 10.94
N LEU A 67 1.62 -5.56 9.87
CA LEU A 67 1.11 -5.52 8.50
C LEU A 67 0.71 -6.92 8.01
N ASP A 68 1.50 -7.95 8.30
CA ASP A 68 1.20 -9.34 7.93
C ASP A 68 -0.11 -9.85 8.54
N LYS A 69 -0.45 -9.40 9.75
CA LYS A 69 -1.71 -9.77 10.44
C LYS A 69 -2.94 -9.15 9.78
N LEU A 70 -2.77 -8.21 8.86
CA LEU A 70 -3.87 -7.62 8.11
C LEU A 70 -4.26 -8.44 6.88
N VAL A 71 -3.51 -9.48 6.50
CA VAL A 71 -3.90 -10.37 5.40
C VAL A 71 -5.30 -10.95 5.64
N GLY A 72 -6.18 -10.82 4.65
CA GLY A 72 -7.60 -11.17 4.68
C GLY A 72 -8.50 -10.09 5.29
N ARG A 73 -7.98 -8.91 5.66
CA ARG A 73 -8.74 -7.81 6.25
C ARG A 73 -8.98 -6.68 5.25
N VAL A 74 -10.09 -5.98 5.45
CA VAL A 74 -10.39 -4.72 4.77
C VAL A 74 -9.86 -3.55 5.60
N VAL A 75 -9.15 -2.64 4.96
CA VAL A 75 -8.56 -1.45 5.56
C VAL A 75 -8.94 -0.21 4.76
N ARG A 76 -8.89 0.94 5.42
CA ARG A 76 -9.12 2.25 4.82
C ARG A 76 -7.90 3.14 5.03
N LEU A 77 -7.52 3.85 3.97
CA LEU A 77 -6.48 4.88 3.92
C LEU A 77 -7.08 6.08 3.19
N GLY A 78 -7.18 7.22 3.87
CA GLY A 78 -7.83 8.40 3.31
C GLY A 78 -9.25 8.13 2.78
N GLY A 79 -9.43 8.36 1.48
CA GLY A 79 -10.65 8.08 0.73
C GLY A 79 -10.75 6.68 0.14
N CYS A 80 -9.70 5.85 0.23
CA CYS A 80 -9.62 4.55 -0.42
C CYS A 80 -9.87 3.38 0.55
N THR A 81 -10.65 2.39 0.10
CA THR A 81 -10.87 1.12 0.81
C THR A 81 -10.13 0.00 0.07
N LEU A 82 -9.30 -0.74 0.80
CA LEU A 82 -8.46 -1.82 0.29
C LEU A 82 -8.75 -3.13 1.02
N GLU A 83 -8.69 -4.25 0.32
CA GLU A 83 -8.63 -5.55 0.96
C GLU A 83 -7.21 -6.10 0.82
N ILE A 84 -6.57 -6.38 1.96
CA ILE A 84 -5.25 -7.01 1.98
C ILE A 84 -5.42 -8.49 1.66
N THR A 85 -4.81 -8.95 0.56
CA THR A 85 -5.10 -10.26 -0.02
C THR A 85 -4.08 -11.33 0.34
N GLN A 86 -2.78 -11.01 0.26
CA GLN A 86 -1.71 -11.97 0.46
C GLN A 86 -0.37 -11.26 0.68
N ALA A 87 0.58 -11.95 1.32
CA ALA A 87 1.99 -11.58 1.26
C ALA A 87 2.63 -12.04 -0.08
N PRO A 88 3.61 -11.31 -0.64
CA PRO A 88 4.42 -11.80 -1.75
C PRO A 88 5.27 -12.99 -1.33
N SER A 89 5.62 -13.85 -2.28
CA SER A 89 6.53 -14.99 -2.02
C SER A 89 8.02 -14.63 -2.13
N GLN A 90 8.36 -13.46 -2.70
CA GLN A 90 9.73 -13.09 -3.06
C GLN A 90 10.15 -11.69 -2.60
N CYS A 91 9.25 -10.94 -1.95
CA CYS A 91 9.56 -9.63 -1.40
C CYS A 91 8.70 -9.35 -0.17
N ALA A 92 9.09 -8.35 0.61
CA ALA A 92 8.43 -7.97 1.85
C ALA A 92 7.06 -7.28 1.63
N GLY A 93 6.28 -7.17 2.70
CA GLY A 93 4.98 -6.50 2.74
C GLY A 93 3.81 -7.35 2.25
N VAL A 94 2.76 -6.69 1.76
CA VAL A 94 1.48 -7.31 1.38
C VAL A 94 0.90 -6.70 0.12
N TYR A 95 0.17 -7.51 -0.65
CA TYR A 95 -0.64 -7.06 -1.77
C TYR A 95 -2.08 -6.82 -1.36
N ALA A 96 -2.67 -5.78 -1.93
CA ALA A 96 -4.07 -5.46 -1.76
C ALA A 96 -4.78 -5.33 -3.11
N ARG A 97 -6.08 -5.62 -3.09
CA ARG A 97 -7.01 -5.23 -4.14
C ARG A 97 -7.81 -4.00 -3.69
N VAL A 98 -8.24 -3.20 -4.65
CA VAL A 98 -9.05 -2.01 -4.39
C VAL A 98 -10.50 -2.43 -4.28
N VAL A 99 -11.13 -2.09 -3.15
CA VAL A 99 -12.57 -2.30 -2.91
C VAL A 99 -13.33 -1.05 -3.30
N GLU A 100 -12.85 0.11 -2.87
CA GLU A 100 -13.39 1.42 -3.25
C GLU A 100 -12.23 2.36 -3.64
N PRO A 101 -12.19 2.85 -4.88
CA PRO A 101 -11.24 3.85 -5.33
C PRO A 101 -11.32 5.14 -4.51
N GLY A 102 -10.20 5.83 -4.35
CA GLY A 102 -10.14 7.09 -3.61
C GLY A 102 -8.74 7.66 -3.53
N GLU A 103 -8.62 8.87 -3.00
CA GLU A 103 -7.33 9.53 -2.78
C GLU A 103 -6.68 9.02 -1.50
N VAL A 104 -5.37 8.79 -1.56
CA VAL A 104 -4.50 8.50 -0.42
C VAL A 104 -3.39 9.55 -0.38
N SER A 105 -3.13 10.09 0.81
CA SER A 105 -2.08 11.06 1.08
C SER A 105 -1.10 10.53 2.13
N VAL A 106 0.11 11.09 2.15
CA VAL A 106 1.01 10.96 3.31
C VAL A 106 0.28 11.46 4.56
N ASP A 107 0.61 10.87 5.72
CA ASP A 107 -0.05 11.05 7.02
C ASP A 107 -1.48 10.49 7.14
N ASP A 108 -2.06 9.91 6.07
CA ASP A 108 -3.35 9.23 6.19
C ASP A 108 -3.27 8.07 7.18
N ALA A 109 -4.28 8.00 8.04
CA ALA A 109 -4.42 6.97 9.04
C ALA A 109 -4.87 5.64 8.43
N LEU A 110 -4.22 4.53 8.80
CA LEU A 110 -4.71 3.20 8.53
C LEU A 110 -5.78 2.80 9.55
N LEU A 111 -6.98 2.58 9.04
CA LEU A 111 -8.14 2.10 9.80
C LEU A 111 -8.49 0.70 9.32
N VAL A 112 -8.70 -0.23 10.25
CA VAL A 112 -9.20 -1.58 9.91
C VAL A 112 -10.71 -1.55 10.01
N ALA A 113 -11.41 -2.05 8.99
CA ALA A 113 -12.85 -2.23 9.08
C ALA A 113 -13.17 -3.24 10.19
N GLU A 114 -14.16 -2.94 11.03
CA GLU A 114 -14.69 -3.92 11.96
C GLU A 114 -15.40 -5.02 11.16
N PRO A 115 -15.20 -6.30 11.51
CA PRO A 115 -16.03 -7.36 10.95
C PRO A 115 -17.48 -7.10 11.38
N GLU A 116 -18.43 -7.17 10.42
CA GLU A 116 -19.87 -7.18 10.72
C GLU A 116 -20.25 -8.32 11.68
#